data_AF-A0A961DT14-F1
#
_entry.id   AF-A0A961DT14-F1
#
_cell.length_a   1.000
_cell.length_b   1.000
_cell.length_c   1.000
_cell.angle_alpha   90.00
_cell.angle_beta   90.00
_cell.angle_gamma   90.00
#
_symmetry.space_group_name_H-M   'P 1'
#
loop_
_entity.id
_entity.type
_entity.pdbx_description
1 polymer ?
#
loop_
_entity_poly.entity_id
_entity_poly.type
_entity_poly.pdbx_seq_one_letter_code
_entity_poly.pdbx_strand_id
1 'polypeptide(L)' 'MGPQPALVETDARGRTALPGHPNQRFLMRVNEDGSILLQPAHVDTAAQQEYDSNPELQALLARAAAAPTARRTRHHH' A
#
# COMPACT_ATOMS: atom_id res chain seq x y z
N MET A 1 5.11 -27.78 2.58
CA MET A 1 3.69 -27.62 2.93
C MET A 1 3.29 -26.20 2.57
N GLY A 2 2.35 -26.04 1.64
CA GLY A 2 1.75 -24.72 1.38
C GLY A 2 0.90 -24.26 2.56
N PRO A 3 0.46 -22.99 2.57
CA PRO A 3 -0.48 -22.50 3.58
C PRO A 3 -1.75 -23.36 3.55
N GLN A 4 -2.19 -23.82 4.72
CA GLN A 4 -3.44 -24.55 4.86
C GLN A 4 -4.62 -23.56 4.85
N PRO A 5 -5.76 -23.92 4.26
CA PRO A 5 -6.95 -23.08 4.32
C PRO A 5 -7.40 -22.89 5.77
N ALA A 6 -7.66 -21.65 6.16
CA ALA A 6 -8.26 -21.31 7.44
C ALA A 6 -9.75 -21.00 7.23
N LEU A 7 -10.61 -21.55 8.08
CA LEU A 7 -12.02 -21.14 8.12
C LEU A 7 -12.10 -19.74 8.72
N VAL A 8 -12.81 -18.85 8.03
CA VAL A 8 -13.09 -17.48 8.49
C VAL A 8 -14.59 -17.23 8.40
N GLU A 9 -15.12 -16.43 9.32
CA GLU A 9 -16.55 -16.11 9.40
C GLU A 9 -16.71 -14.59 9.49
N THR A 10 -17.71 -14.08 8.77
CA THR A 10 -18.05 -12.66 8.78
C THR A 10 -19.07 -12.34 9.87
N ASP A 11 -18.87 -11.23 10.57
CA ASP A 11 -19.86 -10.72 11.52
C ASP A 11 -21.09 -10.11 10.81
N ALA A 12 -22.07 -9.65 11.60
CA ALA A 12 -23.29 -9.00 11.09
C ALA A 12 -23.03 -7.71 10.28
N ARG A 13 -21.80 -7.19 10.30
CA ARG A 13 -21.36 -6.00 9.54
C ARG A 13 -20.50 -6.38 8.33
N GLY A 14 -20.40 -7.68 8.02
CA GLY A 14 -19.61 -8.19 6.90
C GLY A 14 -18.09 -8.15 7.12
N ARG A 15 -17.62 -8.11 8.37
CA ARG A 15 -16.19 -8.02 8.69
C ARG A 15 -15.66 -9.39 9.07
N THR A 16 -14.44 -9.72 8.67
CA THR A 16 -13.72 -10.91 9.12
C THR A 16 -12.29 -10.56 9.53
N ALA A 17 -11.75 -11.26 10.52
CA ALA A 17 -10.34 -11.22 10.84
C ALA A 17 -9.55 -12.08 9.86
N LEU A 18 -8.40 -11.57 9.40
CA LEU A 18 -7.45 -12.30 8.56
C LEU A 18 -6.20 -12.61 9.40
N PRO A 19 -6.04 -13.86 9.90
CA PRO A 19 -4.88 -14.22 10.71
C PRO A 19 -3.56 -13.94 9.97
N GLY A 20 -2.62 -13.30 10.65
CA GLY A 20 -1.33 -12.93 10.06
C GLY A 20 -1.32 -11.62 9.23
N HIS A 21 -2.46 -10.96 9.06
CA HIS A 21 -2.58 -9.75 8.23
C HIS A 21 -3.20 -8.54 8.96
N PRO A 22 -2.64 -8.10 10.11
CA PRO A 22 -3.19 -6.98 10.87
C PRO A 22 -3.01 -5.64 10.11
N ASN A 23 -4.07 -4.83 10.05
CA ASN A 23 -4.06 -3.49 9.43
C ASN A 23 -3.55 -3.44 7.97
N GLN A 24 -3.53 -4.58 7.27
CA GLN A 24 -3.11 -4.66 5.88
C GLN A 24 -4.29 -4.29 4.95
N ARG A 25 -3.98 -3.56 3.87
CA ARG A 25 -4.95 -3.18 2.85
C ARG A 25 -4.96 -4.21 1.73
N PHE A 26 -6.16 -4.51 1.23
CA PHE A 26 -6.34 -5.45 0.13
C PHE A 26 -7.27 -4.86 -0.93
N LEU A 27 -6.95 -5.11 -2.18
CA LEU A 27 -7.92 -5.04 -3.28
C LEU A 27 -8.76 -6.31 -3.24
N MET A 28 -10.08 -6.14 -3.16
CA MET A 28 -11.03 -7.24 -3.14
C MET A 28 -11.67 -7.41 -4.52
N ARG A 29 -11.75 -8.66 -4.98
CA ARG A 29 -12.47 -9.05 -6.19
C ARG A 29 -13.33 -10.25 -5.90
N VAL A 30 -14.57 -10.21 -6.39
CA VAL A 30 -15.46 -11.37 -6.42
C VAL A 30 -15.35 -11.96 -7.82
N ASN A 31 -14.95 -13.22 -7.90
CA ASN A 31 -14.87 -13.96 -9.15
C ASN A 31 -16.25 -14.54 -9.50
N GLU A 32 -16.43 -14.95 -10.76
CA GLU A 32 -17.70 -15.50 -11.26
C GLU A 32 -18.10 -16.81 -10.56
N ASP A 33 -17.11 -17.57 -10.08
CA ASP A 33 -17.33 -18.80 -9.29
C ASP A 33 -17.72 -18.53 -7.83
N GLY A 34 -17.89 -17.26 -7.44
CA GLY A 34 -18.22 -16.83 -6.09
C GLY A 34 -17.03 -16.76 -5.14
N SER A 35 -15.82 -17.11 -5.59
CA SER A 35 -14.61 -16.95 -4.77
C SER A 35 -14.26 -15.47 -4.58
N ILE A 36 -13.74 -15.14 -3.39
CA ILE A 36 -13.24 -13.80 -3.07
C ILE A 36 -11.72 -13.85 -3.08
N LEU A 37 -11.11 -13.03 -3.93
CA LEU A 37 -9.66 -12.83 -3.97
C LEU A 37 -9.31 -11.51 -3.26
N LEU A 38 -8.40 -11.60 -2.28
CA LEU A 38 -7.81 -10.46 -1.61
C LEU A 38 -6.34 -10.33 -2.01
N GLN A 39 -5.98 -9.23 -2.66
CA GLN A 39 -4.60 -8.96 -3.09
C GLN A 39 -4.03 -7.80 -2.27
N PRO A 40 -2.88 -7.95 -1.59
CA PRO A 40 -2.23 -6.84 -0.89
C PRO A 40 -2.12 -5.61 -1.78
N ALA A 41 -2.54 -4.47 -1.26
CA ALA A 41 -2.58 -3.23 -2.00
C ALA A 41 -1.85 -2.12 -1.26
N HIS A 42 -0.90 -1.51 -1.93
CA HIS A 42 -0.32 -0.25 -1.52
C HIS A 42 -1.17 0.86 -2.14
N VAL A 43 -1.70 1.75 -1.30
CA VAL A 43 -2.35 2.97 -1.80
C VAL A 43 -1.22 3.94 -2.07
N ASP A 44 -0.69 3.92 -3.28
CA ASP A 44 0.27 4.93 -3.69
C ASP A 44 -0.48 6.25 -3.87
N THR A 45 0.04 7.29 -3.25
CA THR A 45 -0.47 8.64 -3.52
C THR A 45 -0.12 9.01 -4.96
N ALA A 46 -0.93 9.84 -5.61
CA ALA A 46 -0.65 10.29 -6.98
C ALA A 46 0.77 10.89 -7.13
N ALA A 47 1.24 11.60 -6.09
CA ALA A 47 2.60 12.14 -6.04
C ALA A 47 3.69 11.06 -5.97
N GLN A 48 3.44 9.96 -5.24
CA GLN A 48 4.38 8.84 -5.17
C GLN A 48 4.48 8.12 -6.53
N GLN A 49 3.34 7.92 -7.19
CA GLN A 49 3.29 7.33 -8.53
C GLN A 49 3.99 8.22 -9.58
N GLU A 50 3.81 9.54 -9.51
CA GLU A 50 4.49 10.50 -10.40
C GLU A 50 6.01 10.53 -10.15
N TYR A 51 6.42 10.49 -8.88
CA TYR A 51 7.82 10.37 -8.51
C TYR A 51 8.45 9.08 -9.05
N ASP A 52 7.81 7.92 -8.84
CA ASP A 52 8.36 6.62 -9.24
C ASP A 52 8.39 6.42 -10.76
N SER A 53 7.46 7.05 -11.49
CA SER A 53 7.37 6.94 -12.96
C SER A 53 8.19 7.96 -13.75
N ASN A 54 8.75 8.99 -13.10
CA ASN A 54 9.48 10.07 -13.78
C ASN A 54 10.94 10.21 -13.28
N PRO A 55 11.92 9.60 -13.99
CA PRO A 55 13.33 9.68 -13.64
C PRO A 55 13.90 11.11 -13.65
N GLU A 56 13.38 11.99 -14.51
CA GLU A 56 13.82 13.39 -14.57
C GLU A 56 13.37 14.17 -13.34
N LEU A 57 12.14 13.92 -12.85
CA LEU A 57 11.63 14.47 -11.59
C LEU A 57 12.48 13.99 -10.41
N GLN A 58 12.85 12.71 -10.37
CA GLN A 58 13.76 12.18 -9.34
C GLN A 58 15.12 12.89 -9.38
N ALA A 59 15.70 13.07 -10.57
CA ALA A 59 16.99 13.75 -10.74
C ALA A 59 16.93 15.23 -10.33
N LEU A 60 15.84 15.93 -10.66
CA LEU A 60 15.60 17.31 -10.26
C LEU A 60 15.49 17.43 -8.74
N LEU A 61 14.68 16.58 -8.10
CA LEU A 61 14.50 16.57 -6.65
C LEU A 61 15.80 16.20 -5.92
N ALA A 62 16.56 15.23 -6.45
CA ALA A 62 17.87 14.85 -5.89
C ALA A 62 18.88 16.01 -5.96
N ARG A 63 18.93 16.74 -7.08
CA ARG A 63 19.78 17.94 -7.22
C ARG A 63 19.35 19.05 -6.27
N ALA A 64 18.04 19.31 -6.16
CA ALA A 64 17.51 20.32 -5.25
C ALA A 64 17.82 19.97 -3.78
N ALA A 65 17.70 18.71 -3.39
CA ALA A 65 18.03 18.24 -2.04
C ALA A 65 19.53 18.32 -1.71
N ALA A 66 20.40 18.19 -2.71
CA ALA A 66 21.85 18.31 -2.57
C ALA A 66 22.34 19.78 -2.59
N ALA A 67 21.48 20.73 -2.96
CA ALA A 67 21.84 22.14 -2.99
C ALA A 67 21.98 22.71 -1.56
N PRO A 68 23.00 23.54 -1.28
CA PRO A 68 23.29 24.05 0.07
C PRO A 68 22.21 24.96 0.67
N THR A 69 21.25 25.42 -0.14
CA THR A 69 20.10 26.24 0.29
C THR A 69 18.88 25.41 0.71
N ALA A 70 18.87 24.09 0.49
CA ALA A 70 17.79 23.20 0.92
C ALA A 70 17.89 22.93 2.43
N ARG A 71 17.45 23.89 3.25
CA ARG A 71 17.43 23.74 4.70
C ARG A 71 16.37 22.73 5.11
N ARG A 72 16.79 21.52 5.51
CA ARG A 72 15.91 20.51 6.16
C ARG A 72 15.41 21.05 7.51
N THR A 73 14.22 21.63 7.54
CA THR A 73 13.47 21.84 8.79
C THR A 73 12.81 20.52 9.18
N ARG A 74 13.45 19.77 10.08
CA ARG A 74 12.82 18.64 10.78
C ARG A 74 11.75 19.20 11.72
N HIS A 75 10.48 19.07 11.37
CA HIS A 75 9.39 19.24 12.33
C HIS A 75 9.13 17.88 12.99
N HIS A 76 9.54 17.77 14.25
CA HIS A 76 9.05 16.72 15.15
C HIS A 76 7.66 17.15 15.65
N HIS A 77 6.67 16.30 15.46
CA HIS A 77 5.38 16.32 16.17
C HIS A 77 4.97 14.89 16.46
#